data_AF-A0A950V5A2-F1
#
_entry.id   AF-A0A950V5A2-F1
#
_cell.length_a   1.000
_cell.length_b   1.000
_cell.length_c   1.000
_cell.angle_alpha   90.00
_cell.angle_beta   90.00
_cell.angle_gamma   90.00
#
_symmetry.space_group_name_H-M   'P 1'
#
loop_
_entity.id
_entity.type
_entity.pdbx_description
1 polymer ?
#
loop_
_entity_poly.entity_id
_entity_poly.type
_entity_poly.pdbx_seq_one_letter_code
_entity_poly.pdbx_strand_id
1 'polypeptide(L)'
;MNFDWNQDEVPAGTSPYRDDLITVEFRSPRHTTYLMHAFWVGGRSVRVRFSPTEPGTWTYHVAGLIKRYNDQESTFTASDSGSAGFVSVANVRHWWTTNKQPHLWLAAAVPFLQLDQGAFESWLDRRKHDGFTHVRGTVLIANATTKPVSGDGQPNLAYFATLDDRILAALSRGFTLDLILADHAFVRSGLLGEFDKRDPLIRYIVSRYGGLNVTWQGIEKFESVPGSRELLRNIAESIKRYDSFRHPLSTDARDSSSPLIADGWMNYLIEGSASPQLGAVEHQFTQQPEIHVISRTAPDEFRHELWNCTTNAQYPSISYEALQNEANVKAVQTWFRVISDTRHWELEPYFDVDGARAVGLEEVEYLAYAEKPGIVEITLPKHKYNPVWVNPITGEELELKDYKGEVFSRQTPDSSHDWVLQVPREGHKASMLKSYRFESVDPPIQEPELDAAKTPFEIVEPSGDSINSAIPTPYAVKITRANRASRSMQYAWWGEVVAGGEGARLVGIGASGTFTIPKELLKQPGATMNLRLLAINANGKAYEMDRVYRLAP
;
A
#
# COMPACT_ATOMS: atom_id res chain seq x y z
N MET A 1 -16.01 15.76 20.60
CA MET A 1 -16.19 16.72 21.72
C MET A 1 -15.74 18.10 21.27
N ASN A 2 -16.47 19.16 21.63
CA ASN A 2 -16.10 20.55 21.32
C ASN A 2 -15.74 21.28 22.61
N PHE A 3 -14.72 22.13 22.55
CA PHE A 3 -14.26 22.93 23.67
C PHE A 3 -14.05 24.36 23.19
N ASP A 4 -14.91 25.26 23.67
CA ASP A 4 -14.77 26.69 23.42
C ASP A 4 -14.02 27.37 24.57
N TRP A 5 -13.50 28.60 24.38
CA TRP A 5 -12.93 29.43 25.44
C TRP A 5 -13.27 30.91 25.30
N ASN A 6 -13.24 31.62 26.43
CA ASN A 6 -13.33 33.08 26.50
C ASN A 6 -11.94 33.70 26.37
N GLN A 7 -11.87 35.00 26.06
CA GLN A 7 -10.61 35.70 25.73
C GLN A 7 -9.48 35.50 26.74
N ASP A 8 -9.79 35.50 28.04
CA ASP A 8 -8.79 35.51 29.11
C ASP A 8 -8.52 34.13 29.73
N GLU A 9 -9.08 33.07 29.15
CA GLU A 9 -8.92 31.70 29.67
C GLU A 9 -7.68 30.97 29.16
N VAL A 10 -7.02 31.52 28.15
CA VAL A 10 -5.79 30.97 27.57
C VAL A 10 -4.72 32.07 27.63
N PRO A 11 -3.44 31.76 27.93
CA PRO A 11 -2.38 32.77 28.00
C PRO A 11 -2.26 33.63 26.75
N ALA A 12 -1.85 34.89 26.94
CA ALA A 12 -1.59 35.79 25.83
C ALA A 12 -0.47 35.24 24.93
N GLY A 13 -0.67 35.26 23.62
CA GLY A 13 0.29 34.74 22.64
C GLY A 13 0.14 33.25 22.30
N THR A 14 -0.73 32.52 22.99
CA THR A 14 -1.04 31.12 22.65
C THR A 14 -1.76 31.03 21.31
N SER A 15 -1.27 30.15 20.44
CA SER A 15 -1.87 29.78 19.17
C SER A 15 -2.70 28.51 19.32
N PRO A 16 -4.02 28.53 19.04
CA PRO A 16 -4.85 27.32 19.12
C PRO A 16 -4.49 26.26 18.06
N TYR A 17 -3.72 26.66 17.04
CA TYR A 17 -3.18 25.74 16.03
C TYR A 17 -1.84 25.14 16.45
N ARG A 18 -0.92 25.94 17.02
CA ARG A 18 0.45 25.49 17.34
C ARG A 18 0.61 24.90 18.73
N ASP A 19 -0.18 25.37 19.70
CA ASP A 19 -0.11 24.92 21.09
C ASP A 19 -1.17 23.84 21.37
N ASP A 20 -0.88 22.92 22.30
CA ASP A 20 -1.85 21.89 22.72
C ASP A 20 -2.78 22.48 23.78
N LEU A 21 -3.95 22.96 23.35
CA LEU A 21 -4.89 23.59 24.27
C LEU A 21 -5.62 22.57 25.15
N ILE A 22 -5.97 21.42 24.57
CA ILE A 22 -6.74 20.35 25.20
C ILE A 22 -6.22 19.02 24.65
N THR A 23 -5.98 18.08 25.56
CA THR A 23 -5.88 16.65 25.27
C THR A 23 -6.95 15.90 26.05
N VAL A 24 -7.36 14.76 25.52
CA VAL A 24 -8.32 13.88 26.18
C VAL A 24 -7.78 12.46 26.16
N GLU A 25 -7.57 11.90 27.34
CA GLU A 25 -7.21 10.51 27.53
C GLU A 25 -8.50 9.68 27.60
N PHE A 26 -8.67 8.72 26.69
CA PHE A 26 -9.79 7.78 26.69
C PHE A 26 -9.31 6.40 27.14
N ARG A 27 -10.01 5.79 28.09
CA ARG A 27 -9.73 4.43 28.57
C ARG A 27 -10.88 3.49 28.23
N SER A 28 -10.53 2.41 27.54
CA SER A 28 -11.45 1.38 27.08
C SER A 28 -11.94 0.46 28.22
N PRO A 29 -13.06 -0.26 28.01
CA PRO A 29 -13.51 -1.34 28.88
C PRO A 29 -12.41 -2.35 29.24
N ARG A 30 -11.52 -2.68 28.30
CA ARG A 30 -10.36 -3.56 28.51
C ARG A 30 -9.08 -2.83 28.93
N HIS A 31 -9.19 -1.59 29.40
CA HIS A 31 -8.10 -0.78 29.95
C HIS A 31 -6.96 -0.41 28.98
N THR A 32 -7.15 -0.52 27.66
CA THR A 32 -6.33 0.20 26.67
C THR A 32 -6.63 1.70 26.71
N THR A 33 -5.59 2.52 26.64
CA THR A 33 -5.66 3.98 26.73
C THR A 33 -5.27 4.64 25.40
N TYR A 34 -5.98 5.72 25.03
CA TYR A 34 -5.74 6.51 23.83
C TYR A 34 -5.65 7.99 24.19
N LEU A 35 -4.56 8.65 23.84
CA LEU A 35 -4.40 10.10 24.02
C LEU A 35 -4.80 10.82 22.73
N MET A 36 -5.88 11.60 22.79
CA MET A 36 -6.35 12.39 21.66
C MET A 36 -5.98 13.87 21.86
N HIS A 37 -5.41 14.47 20.82
CA HIS A 37 -5.10 15.89 20.80
C HIS A 37 -6.25 16.67 20.17
N ALA A 38 -6.53 17.87 20.66
CA ALA A 38 -7.54 18.74 20.05
C ALA A 38 -7.00 19.42 18.78
N PHE A 39 -7.89 19.72 17.84
CA PHE A 39 -7.58 20.53 16.66
C PHE A 39 -8.46 21.78 16.59
N TRP A 40 -7.89 22.87 16.09
CA TRP A 40 -8.57 24.15 15.96
C TRP A 40 -9.60 24.16 14.83
N VAL A 41 -10.81 24.63 15.14
CA VAL A 41 -11.93 24.71 14.19
C VAL A 41 -12.35 26.14 13.87
N GLY A 42 -11.56 27.12 14.31
CA GLY A 42 -11.83 28.55 14.12
C GLY A 42 -12.25 29.27 15.38
N GLY A 43 -12.04 30.59 15.37
CA GLY A 43 -12.35 31.44 16.52
C GLY A 43 -11.71 30.91 17.80
N ARG A 44 -12.51 30.86 18.88
CA ARG A 44 -12.11 30.32 20.18
C ARG A 44 -12.68 28.92 20.41
N SER A 45 -12.51 28.02 19.44
CA SER A 45 -13.01 26.65 19.51
C SER A 45 -11.99 25.61 19.04
N VAL A 46 -11.87 24.52 19.79
CA VAL A 46 -11.14 23.30 19.41
C VAL A 46 -12.04 22.07 19.53
N ARG A 47 -11.71 21.02 18.78
CA ARG A 47 -12.45 19.76 18.75
C ARG A 47 -11.53 18.58 19.01
N VAL A 48 -12.04 17.59 19.73
CA VAL A 48 -11.45 16.24 19.84
C VAL A 48 -12.36 15.26 19.14
N ARG A 49 -11.79 14.40 18.30
CA ARG A 49 -12.48 13.32 17.58
C ARG A 49 -11.92 11.99 18.08
N PHE A 50 -12.80 11.06 18.41
CA PHE A 50 -12.44 9.75 18.98
C PHE A 50 -13.42 8.69 18.47
N SER A 51 -12.91 7.51 18.14
CA SER A 51 -13.70 6.34 17.75
C SER A 51 -13.45 5.19 18.72
N PRO A 52 -14.45 4.80 19.53
CA PRO A 52 -14.35 3.63 20.40
C PRO A 52 -14.08 2.36 19.61
N THR A 53 -13.10 1.57 20.03
CA THR A 53 -12.69 0.32 19.35
C THR A 53 -13.40 -0.93 19.86
N GLU A 54 -14.25 -0.77 20.88
CA GLU A 54 -15.04 -1.86 21.46
C GLU A 54 -16.29 -1.34 22.18
N PRO A 55 -17.36 -2.17 22.26
CA PRO A 55 -18.55 -1.83 23.03
C PRO A 55 -18.27 -1.87 24.53
N GLY A 56 -19.01 -1.05 25.28
CA GLY A 56 -18.95 -1.01 26.74
C GLY A 56 -18.76 0.40 27.30
N THR A 57 -18.48 0.48 28.60
CA THR A 57 -18.28 1.75 29.30
C THR A 57 -16.83 2.22 29.12
N TRP A 58 -16.70 3.40 28.55
CA TRP A 58 -15.45 4.14 28.40
C TRP A 58 -15.38 5.25 29.45
N THR A 59 -14.17 5.52 29.93
CA THR A 59 -13.89 6.69 30.78
C THR A 59 -12.99 7.66 30.01
N TYR A 60 -13.09 8.95 30.28
CA TYR A 60 -12.15 9.92 29.76
C TYR A 60 -11.72 10.95 30.80
N HIS A 61 -10.48 11.42 30.68
CA HIS A 61 -9.89 12.52 31.46
C HIS A 61 -9.45 13.63 30.50
N VAL A 62 -9.79 14.87 30.83
CA VAL A 62 -9.45 16.05 30.02
C VAL A 62 -8.32 16.82 30.71
N ALA A 63 -7.25 17.11 29.98
CA ALA A 63 -6.15 17.95 30.42
C ALA A 63 -5.95 19.12 29.45
N GLY A 64 -5.56 20.29 29.95
CA GLY A 64 -5.22 21.42 29.07
C GLY A 64 -5.20 22.79 29.73
N LEU A 65 -4.99 23.81 28.90
CA LEU A 65 -4.81 25.19 29.34
C LEU A 65 -6.11 25.88 29.74
N ILE A 66 -7.25 25.39 29.25
CA ILE A 66 -8.58 25.95 29.57
C ILE A 66 -9.04 25.39 30.92
N LYS A 67 -8.81 26.15 32.00
CA LYS A 67 -8.99 25.71 33.40
C LYS A 67 -10.33 25.03 33.71
N ARG A 68 -11.43 25.47 33.10
CA ARG A 68 -12.76 24.89 33.34
C ARG A 68 -12.92 23.44 32.84
N TYR A 69 -12.09 23.02 31.89
CA TYR A 69 -12.09 21.66 31.35
C TYR A 69 -10.94 20.83 31.91
N ASN A 70 -9.90 21.46 32.45
CA ASN A 70 -8.76 20.75 33.01
C ASN A 70 -9.18 19.90 34.22
N ASP A 71 -8.63 18.69 34.29
CA ASP A 71 -8.89 17.67 35.31
C ASP A 71 -10.37 17.24 35.41
N GLN A 72 -11.13 17.38 34.33
CA GLN A 72 -12.48 16.85 34.25
C GLN A 72 -12.46 15.38 33.82
N GLU A 73 -13.17 14.54 34.57
CA GLU A 73 -13.37 13.13 34.24
C GLU A 73 -14.84 12.84 33.96
N SER A 74 -15.12 11.95 33.02
CA SER A 74 -16.47 11.43 32.83
C SER A 74 -16.47 10.05 32.17
N THR A 75 -17.68 9.53 31.94
CA THR A 75 -17.88 8.23 31.30
C THR A 75 -18.92 8.35 30.17
N PHE A 76 -18.82 7.47 29.19
CA PHE A 76 -19.84 7.26 28.17
C PHE A 76 -19.88 5.79 27.76
N THR A 77 -20.98 5.35 27.17
CA THR A 77 -21.13 3.97 26.70
C THR A 77 -21.07 3.93 25.18
N ALA A 78 -20.22 3.06 24.64
CA ALA A 78 -20.20 2.72 23.23
C ALA A 78 -21.06 1.47 22.99
N SER A 79 -21.99 1.56 22.06
CA SER A 79 -22.75 0.39 21.59
C SER A 79 -21.99 -0.32 20.47
N ASP A 80 -22.26 -1.61 20.27
CA ASP A 80 -21.75 -2.30 19.09
C ASP A 80 -22.38 -1.67 17.83
N SER A 81 -21.51 -1.32 16.87
CA SER A 81 -21.92 -0.71 15.60
C SER A 81 -22.05 -1.74 14.48
N GLY A 82 -21.63 -2.99 14.70
CA GLY A 82 -21.44 -3.99 13.64
C GLY A 82 -20.31 -3.65 12.67
N SER A 83 -19.58 -2.55 12.87
CA SER A 83 -18.42 -2.17 12.07
C SER A 83 -17.25 -3.13 12.31
N ALA A 84 -16.52 -3.44 11.25
CA ALA A 84 -15.29 -4.22 11.34
C ALA A 84 -14.16 -3.48 12.08
N GLY A 85 -14.21 -2.15 12.07
CA GLY A 85 -13.22 -1.26 12.70
C GLY A 85 -12.00 -1.01 11.82
N PHE A 86 -10.89 -0.57 12.43
CA PHE A 86 -9.66 -0.18 11.73
C PHE A 86 -8.94 -1.37 11.11
N VAL A 87 -8.34 -1.11 9.95
CA VAL A 87 -7.48 -2.06 9.22
C VAL A 87 -6.10 -2.15 9.91
N SER A 88 -5.51 -3.34 9.91
CA SER A 88 -4.16 -3.58 10.43
C SER A 88 -3.50 -4.72 9.67
N VAL A 89 -2.17 -4.75 9.67
CA VAL A 89 -1.40 -5.86 9.10
C VAL A 89 -1.73 -7.15 9.85
N ALA A 90 -1.86 -8.23 9.10
CA ALA A 90 -2.13 -9.58 9.58
C ALA A 90 -1.33 -10.58 8.73
N ASN A 91 -1.02 -11.74 9.32
CA ASN A 91 -0.36 -12.84 8.62
C ASN A 91 0.81 -12.38 7.72
N VAL A 92 1.70 -11.56 8.28
CA VAL A 92 2.86 -10.92 7.60
C VAL A 92 2.49 -9.96 6.47
N ARG A 93 1.82 -10.43 5.40
CA ARG A 93 1.59 -9.70 4.14
C ARG A 93 0.11 -9.42 3.82
N HIS A 94 -0.78 -9.64 4.79
CA HIS A 94 -2.22 -9.53 4.60
C HIS A 94 -2.84 -8.55 5.59
N TRP A 95 -4.18 -8.48 5.59
CA TRP A 95 -4.93 -7.47 6.33
C TRP A 95 -6.08 -8.09 7.10
N TRP A 96 -6.31 -7.55 8.30
CA TRP A 96 -7.52 -7.77 9.08
C TRP A 96 -8.08 -6.45 9.59
N THR A 97 -9.26 -6.52 10.17
CA THR A 97 -9.89 -5.40 10.85
C THR A 97 -9.83 -5.56 12.37
N THR A 98 -10.27 -4.55 13.12
CA THR A 98 -10.20 -4.53 14.61
C THR A 98 -10.92 -5.73 15.23
N ASN A 99 -12.04 -6.16 14.65
CA ASN A 99 -12.78 -7.34 15.08
C ASN A 99 -12.20 -8.68 14.55
N LYS A 100 -10.98 -8.63 13.98
CA LYS A 100 -10.21 -9.78 13.48
C LYS A 100 -10.83 -10.49 12.27
N GLN A 101 -11.69 -9.81 11.51
CA GLN A 101 -12.12 -10.31 10.22
C GLN A 101 -11.07 -10.01 9.13
N PRO A 102 -10.83 -10.93 8.17
CA PRO A 102 -10.02 -10.66 7.00
C PRO A 102 -10.49 -9.42 6.25
N HIS A 103 -9.54 -8.70 5.67
CA HIS A 103 -9.81 -7.47 4.95
C HIS A 103 -9.25 -7.54 3.53
N LEU A 104 -10.13 -7.52 2.54
CA LEU A 104 -9.71 -7.42 1.14
C LEU A 104 -9.42 -5.96 0.81
N TRP A 105 -8.14 -5.60 0.65
CA TRP A 105 -7.77 -4.27 0.21
C TRP A 105 -8.03 -4.12 -1.29
N LEU A 106 -8.97 -3.26 -1.66
CA LEU A 106 -9.26 -2.84 -3.04
C LEU A 106 -9.55 -1.34 -3.00
N ALA A 107 -8.59 -0.54 -3.49
CA ALA A 107 -8.64 0.92 -3.40
C ALA A 107 -8.95 1.59 -4.73
N ALA A 108 -9.75 2.66 -4.68
CA ALA A 108 -9.98 3.57 -5.79
C ALA A 108 -9.40 4.94 -5.47
N ALA A 109 -8.51 5.45 -6.31
CA ALA A 109 -8.00 6.81 -6.20
C ALA A 109 -9.05 7.83 -6.69
N VAL A 110 -9.09 9.00 -6.04
CA VAL A 110 -10.00 10.09 -6.40
C VAL A 110 -9.39 11.45 -6.12
N PRO A 111 -9.58 12.45 -6.99
CA PRO A 111 -9.16 13.82 -6.71
C PRO A 111 -10.20 14.50 -5.78
N PHE A 112 -10.11 14.24 -4.47
CA PHE A 112 -11.09 14.65 -3.45
C PHE A 112 -11.68 16.06 -3.62
N LEU A 113 -10.83 17.04 -3.95
CA LEU A 113 -11.18 18.45 -3.98
C LEU A 113 -11.38 19.03 -5.38
N GLN A 114 -11.28 18.21 -6.44
CA GLN A 114 -11.47 18.66 -7.82
C GLN A 114 -12.88 18.35 -8.34
N LEU A 115 -13.57 17.36 -7.75
CA LEU A 115 -14.94 17.03 -8.10
C LEU A 115 -15.93 17.92 -7.32
N ASP A 116 -17.05 18.28 -7.93
CA ASP A 116 -18.18 18.84 -7.18
C ASP A 116 -18.77 17.79 -6.21
N GLN A 117 -19.59 18.24 -5.25
CA GLN A 117 -20.12 17.36 -4.19
C GLN A 117 -20.99 16.24 -4.76
N GLY A 118 -21.90 16.57 -5.69
CA GLY A 118 -22.81 15.59 -6.27
C GLY A 118 -22.09 14.54 -7.11
N ALA A 119 -21.11 14.96 -7.92
CA ALA A 119 -20.30 14.04 -8.70
C ALA A 119 -19.45 13.11 -7.83
N PHE A 120 -18.88 13.63 -6.74
CA PHE A 120 -18.10 12.84 -5.80
C PHE A 120 -18.94 11.80 -5.07
N GLU A 121 -20.10 12.18 -4.54
CA GLU A 121 -21.00 11.23 -3.86
C GLU A 121 -21.51 10.15 -4.82
N SER A 122 -21.91 10.54 -6.03
CA SER A 122 -22.31 9.59 -7.07
C SER A 122 -21.17 8.65 -7.46
N TRP A 123 -19.92 9.14 -7.46
CA TRP A 123 -18.75 8.31 -7.69
C TRP A 123 -18.54 7.33 -6.54
N LEU A 124 -18.65 7.76 -5.28
CA LEU A 124 -18.53 6.89 -4.10
C LEU A 124 -19.58 5.78 -4.11
N ASP A 125 -20.83 6.08 -4.46
CA ASP A 125 -21.91 5.08 -4.53
C ASP A 125 -21.60 4.02 -5.58
N ARG A 126 -21.12 4.43 -6.77
CA ARG A 126 -20.68 3.49 -7.80
C ARG A 126 -19.51 2.64 -7.33
N ARG A 127 -18.47 3.24 -6.75
CA ARG A 127 -17.31 2.48 -6.25
C ARG A 127 -17.68 1.50 -5.15
N LYS A 128 -18.64 1.86 -4.28
CA LYS A 128 -19.10 0.94 -3.24
C LYS A 128 -19.84 -0.25 -3.85
N HIS A 129 -20.67 0.00 -4.85
CA HIS A 129 -21.33 -1.05 -5.64
C HIS A 129 -20.33 -1.95 -6.38
N ASP A 130 -19.24 -1.38 -6.89
CA ASP A 130 -18.17 -2.10 -7.61
C ASP A 130 -17.26 -2.95 -6.69
N GLY A 131 -17.51 -2.96 -5.37
CA GLY A 131 -16.78 -3.80 -4.40
C GLY A 131 -15.57 -3.13 -3.72
N PHE A 132 -15.28 -1.86 -4.02
CA PHE A 132 -14.16 -1.17 -3.39
C PHE A 132 -14.33 -1.07 -1.88
N THR A 133 -13.22 -1.29 -1.16
CA THR A 133 -13.13 -1.20 0.30
C THR A 133 -12.38 0.04 0.75
N HIS A 134 -11.56 0.62 -0.14
CA HIS A 134 -10.73 1.78 0.12
C HIS A 134 -10.97 2.92 -0.87
N VAL A 135 -10.81 4.16 -0.41
CA VAL A 135 -10.72 5.36 -1.24
C VAL A 135 -9.42 6.08 -0.94
N ARG A 136 -8.63 6.37 -1.97
CA ARG A 136 -7.30 6.96 -1.86
C ARG A 136 -7.27 8.38 -2.40
N GLY A 137 -6.63 9.30 -1.68
CA GLY A 137 -6.45 10.67 -2.19
C GLY A 137 -5.58 11.57 -1.31
N THR A 138 -5.26 12.73 -1.87
CA THR A 138 -4.26 13.65 -1.32
C THR A 138 -4.88 14.75 -0.45
N VAL A 139 -4.29 14.98 0.73
CA VAL A 139 -4.81 15.89 1.77
C VAL A 139 -4.34 17.31 1.56
N LEU A 140 -3.05 17.56 1.30
CA LEU A 140 -2.47 18.89 1.09
C LEU A 140 -2.15 19.11 -0.38
N ILE A 141 -3.05 19.80 -1.09
CA ILE A 141 -2.95 20.08 -2.52
C ILE A 141 -2.62 21.56 -2.72
N ALA A 142 -1.40 21.88 -3.16
CA ALA A 142 -0.95 23.27 -3.22
C ALA A 142 -1.77 24.15 -4.18
N ASN A 143 -2.23 23.55 -5.27
CA ASN A 143 -2.94 24.24 -6.36
C ASN A 143 -4.46 24.06 -6.30
N ALA A 144 -5.00 23.61 -5.16
CA ALA A 144 -6.45 23.60 -4.97
C ALA A 144 -7.03 25.03 -5.03
N THR A 145 -8.28 25.16 -5.49
CA THR A 145 -8.99 26.45 -5.60
C THR A 145 -8.94 27.24 -4.30
N THR A 146 -9.17 26.55 -3.18
CA THR A 146 -8.89 27.05 -1.84
C THR A 146 -7.57 26.45 -1.39
N LYS A 147 -6.59 27.26 -1.01
CA LYS A 147 -5.30 26.73 -0.54
C LYS A 147 -5.42 26.09 0.84
N PRO A 148 -4.70 24.98 1.12
CA PRO A 148 -4.75 24.27 2.40
C PRO A 148 -4.22 25.10 3.58
N VAL A 149 -3.32 26.04 3.30
CA VAL A 149 -2.71 26.92 4.29
C VAL A 149 -2.73 28.37 3.83
N SER A 150 -2.87 29.30 4.76
CA SER A 150 -2.75 30.74 4.53
C SER A 150 -1.29 31.18 4.39
N GLY A 151 -1.07 32.45 4.01
CA GLY A 151 0.28 32.99 3.79
C GLY A 151 1.18 33.01 5.02
N ASP A 152 0.60 32.99 6.22
CA ASP A 152 1.28 32.87 7.51
C ASP A 152 1.47 31.41 7.98
N GLY A 153 1.11 30.42 7.14
CA GLY A 153 1.31 29.00 7.40
C GLY A 153 0.27 28.35 8.31
N GLN A 154 -0.86 29.03 8.59
CA GLN A 154 -1.97 28.44 9.35
C GLN A 154 -2.91 27.61 8.46
N PRO A 155 -3.59 26.58 9.00
CA PRO A 155 -4.59 25.82 8.26
C PRO A 155 -5.75 26.71 7.80
N ASN A 156 -6.15 26.54 6.53
CA ASN A 156 -7.33 27.19 6.00
C ASN A 156 -8.60 26.43 6.39
N LEU A 157 -9.39 26.99 7.28
CA LEU A 157 -10.58 26.31 7.82
C LEU A 157 -11.62 25.95 6.74
N ALA A 158 -11.78 26.77 5.69
CA ALA A 158 -12.72 26.48 4.61
C ALA A 158 -12.26 25.30 3.74
N TYR A 159 -10.94 25.19 3.53
CA TYR A 159 -10.34 24.03 2.85
C TYR A 159 -10.64 22.75 3.62
N PHE A 160 -10.32 22.74 4.92
CA PHE A 160 -10.49 21.55 5.75
C PHE A 160 -11.96 21.23 6.06
N ALA A 161 -12.87 22.21 6.03
CA ALA A 161 -14.30 21.96 6.09
C ALA A 161 -14.79 21.21 4.83
N THR A 162 -14.35 21.65 3.64
CA THR A 162 -14.66 20.94 2.40
C THR A 162 -14.09 19.52 2.40
N LEU A 163 -12.84 19.36 2.87
CA LEU A 163 -12.20 18.05 2.98
C LEU A 163 -12.89 17.14 4.01
N ASP A 164 -13.34 17.67 5.15
CA ASP A 164 -14.16 16.94 6.12
C ASP A 164 -15.42 16.38 5.45
N ASP A 165 -16.13 17.18 4.64
CA ASP A 165 -17.35 16.72 3.95
C ASP A 165 -17.04 15.55 3.00
N ARG A 166 -15.91 15.57 2.28
CA ARG A 166 -15.49 14.46 1.40
C ARG A 166 -15.15 13.20 2.20
N ILE A 167 -14.34 13.36 3.23
CA ILE A 167 -13.88 12.26 4.09
C ILE A 167 -15.07 11.59 4.78
N LEU A 168 -15.97 12.39 5.37
CA LEU A 168 -17.14 11.87 6.07
C LEU A 168 -18.15 11.24 5.10
N ALA A 169 -18.32 11.79 3.89
CA ALA A 169 -19.16 11.17 2.86
C ALA A 169 -18.65 9.77 2.46
N ALA A 170 -17.34 9.58 2.32
CA ALA A 170 -16.75 8.28 2.03
C ALA A 170 -16.85 7.32 3.23
N LEU A 171 -16.54 7.78 4.44
CA LEU A 171 -16.66 6.95 5.66
C LEU A 171 -18.09 6.48 5.92
N SER A 172 -19.10 7.32 5.66
CA SER A 172 -20.51 6.94 5.82
C SER A 172 -20.95 5.79 4.92
N ARG A 173 -20.21 5.53 3.84
CA ARG A 173 -20.39 4.41 2.91
C ARG A 173 -19.51 3.20 3.26
N GLY A 174 -18.79 3.26 4.38
CA GLY A 174 -17.96 2.16 4.88
C GLY A 174 -16.68 1.96 4.07
N PHE A 175 -16.05 3.04 3.60
CA PHE A 175 -14.69 2.99 3.05
C PHE A 175 -13.64 3.21 4.15
N THR A 176 -12.50 2.54 4.02
CA THR A 176 -11.24 2.98 4.64
C THR A 176 -10.61 4.06 3.75
N LEU A 177 -10.02 5.11 4.32
CA LEU A 177 -9.43 6.19 3.52
C LEU A 177 -7.92 6.18 3.53
N ASP A 178 -7.31 6.04 2.36
CA ASP A 178 -5.85 6.08 2.19
C ASP A 178 -5.43 7.52 1.92
N LEU A 179 -4.98 8.19 2.97
CA LEU A 179 -4.69 9.62 2.96
C LEU A 179 -3.21 9.87 2.65
N ILE A 180 -2.93 10.35 1.44
CA ILE A 180 -1.60 10.87 1.08
C ILE A 180 -1.47 12.28 1.66
N LEU A 181 -0.44 12.53 2.46
CA LEU A 181 -0.31 13.80 3.18
C LEU A 181 -0.22 14.99 2.23
N ALA A 182 0.62 14.92 1.19
CA ALA A 182 0.89 16.07 0.33
C ALA A 182 1.26 15.72 -1.11
N ASP A 183 0.84 16.58 -2.04
CA ASP A 183 1.29 16.57 -3.42
C ASP A 183 2.72 17.15 -3.57
N HIS A 184 3.33 16.92 -4.74
CA HIS A 184 4.69 17.39 -5.03
C HIS A 184 4.83 18.91 -4.91
N ALA A 185 3.81 19.65 -5.35
CA ALA A 185 3.80 21.11 -5.33
C ALA A 185 3.77 21.67 -3.89
N PHE A 186 3.06 21.00 -2.98
CA PHE A 186 3.00 21.37 -1.58
C PHE A 186 4.33 21.07 -0.87
N VAL A 187 4.95 19.93 -1.16
CA VAL A 187 6.29 19.61 -0.63
C VAL A 187 7.31 20.69 -1.06
N ARG A 188 7.27 21.12 -2.32
CA ARG A 188 8.13 22.20 -2.85
C ARG A 188 7.92 23.57 -2.19
N SER A 189 6.81 23.80 -1.50
CA SER A 189 6.61 25.03 -0.72
C SER A 189 7.59 25.16 0.46
N GLY A 190 8.22 24.05 0.88
CA GLY A 190 9.16 24.01 2.00
C GLY A 190 8.50 23.91 3.38
N LEU A 191 7.16 23.98 3.48
CA LEU A 191 6.46 23.97 4.76
C LEU A 191 6.65 22.68 5.58
N LEU A 192 6.89 21.54 4.91
CA LEU A 192 7.14 20.26 5.58
C LEU A 192 8.62 20.07 5.98
N GLY A 193 9.53 20.93 5.49
CA GLY A 193 10.97 20.78 5.74
C GLY A 193 11.39 21.14 7.16
N GLU A 194 10.79 22.18 7.75
CA GLU A 194 11.15 22.69 9.08
C GLU A 194 10.23 22.11 10.17
N PHE A 195 10.79 21.61 11.28
CA PHE A 195 10.03 21.01 12.37
C PHE A 195 8.94 21.95 12.92
N ASP A 196 9.27 23.22 13.18
CA ASP A 196 8.35 24.21 13.76
C ASP A 196 7.12 24.53 12.88
N LYS A 197 7.19 24.20 11.58
CA LYS A 197 6.10 24.34 10.62
C LYS A 197 5.39 23.00 10.37
N ARG A 198 6.18 21.94 10.17
CA ARG A 198 5.69 20.58 9.90
C ARG A 198 4.90 20.00 11.06
N ASP A 199 5.45 20.04 12.28
CA ASP A 199 4.91 19.30 13.42
C ASP A 199 3.52 19.80 13.83
N PRO A 200 3.26 21.12 13.95
CA PRO A 200 1.91 21.62 14.17
C PRO A 200 0.92 21.24 13.06
N LEU A 201 1.36 21.22 11.80
CA LEU A 201 0.51 20.87 10.67
C LEU A 201 0.15 19.39 10.68
N ILE A 202 1.12 18.50 10.93
CA ILE A 202 0.87 17.06 11.07
C ILE A 202 -0.02 16.79 12.28
N ARG A 203 0.26 17.41 13.43
CA ARG A 203 -0.62 17.31 14.60
C ARG A 203 -2.04 17.71 14.24
N TYR A 204 -2.22 18.84 13.57
CA TYR A 204 -3.55 19.31 13.15
C TYR A 204 -4.30 18.29 12.29
N ILE A 205 -3.62 17.69 11.30
CA ILE A 205 -4.21 16.71 10.39
C ILE A 205 -4.52 15.39 11.12
N VAL A 206 -3.59 14.90 11.94
CA VAL A 206 -3.75 13.64 12.68
C VAL A 206 -4.80 13.80 13.78
N SER A 207 -4.81 14.89 14.55
CA SER A 207 -5.89 15.20 15.50
C SER A 207 -7.26 15.28 14.84
N ARG A 208 -7.31 15.76 13.59
CA ARG A 208 -8.56 15.87 12.83
C ARG A 208 -9.02 14.54 12.28
N TYR A 209 -8.15 13.71 11.68
CA TYR A 209 -8.55 12.51 10.94
C TYR A 209 -8.12 11.18 11.55
N GLY A 210 -7.16 11.16 12.47
CA GLY A 210 -6.68 9.94 13.14
C GLY A 210 -7.75 9.28 14.02
N GLY A 211 -8.84 9.96 14.35
CA GLY A 211 -10.01 9.32 14.97
C GLY A 211 -10.94 8.61 13.98
N LEU A 212 -10.60 8.51 12.69
CA LEU A 212 -11.42 7.94 11.62
C LEU A 212 -10.74 6.71 11.01
N ASN A 213 -11.48 5.91 10.23
CA ASN A 213 -10.93 4.72 9.57
C ASN A 213 -10.04 5.11 8.38
N VAL A 214 -8.77 5.42 8.67
CA VAL A 214 -7.78 5.92 7.71
C VAL A 214 -6.57 5.00 7.62
N THR A 215 -5.82 5.12 6.54
CA THR A 215 -4.41 4.75 6.46
C THR A 215 -3.62 5.98 6.04
N TRP A 216 -2.37 6.05 6.48
CA TRP A 216 -1.49 7.18 6.20
C TRP A 216 -0.51 6.85 5.09
N GLN A 217 -0.35 7.79 4.18
CA GLN A 217 0.75 7.82 3.22
C GLN A 217 1.47 9.16 3.33
N GLY A 218 2.79 9.14 3.23
CA GLY A 218 3.64 10.33 3.21
C GLY A 218 3.34 11.25 2.02
N ILE A 219 4.23 11.28 1.03
CA ILE A 219 4.13 12.23 -0.09
C ILE A 219 3.95 11.48 -1.41
N GLU A 220 3.34 12.14 -2.39
CA GLU A 220 3.19 11.57 -3.74
C GLU A 220 4.56 11.27 -4.38
N LYS A 221 4.72 10.04 -4.88
CA LYS A 221 5.88 9.56 -5.65
C LYS A 221 7.21 10.03 -5.06
N PHE A 222 7.52 9.58 -3.85
CA PHE A 222 8.63 10.10 -3.05
C PHE A 222 9.98 10.13 -3.78
N GLU A 223 10.20 9.21 -4.72
CA GLU A 223 11.41 9.11 -5.54
C GLU A 223 11.63 10.38 -6.39
N SER A 224 10.58 11.15 -6.66
CA SER A 224 10.65 12.40 -7.43
C SER A 224 10.99 13.62 -6.56
N VAL A 225 11.18 13.44 -5.25
CA VAL A 225 11.45 14.51 -4.29
C VAL A 225 12.86 14.33 -3.72
N PRO A 226 13.81 15.24 -4.02
CA PRO A 226 15.14 15.20 -3.42
C PRO A 226 15.10 15.28 -1.89
N GLY A 227 15.91 14.47 -1.20
CA GLY A 227 15.95 14.44 0.27
C GLY A 227 14.69 13.84 0.91
N SER A 228 13.83 13.17 0.13
CA SER A 228 12.55 12.66 0.61
C SER A 228 12.67 11.61 1.70
N ARG A 229 13.73 10.80 1.71
CA ARG A 229 13.94 9.77 2.75
C ARG A 229 13.98 10.37 4.16
N GLU A 230 14.77 11.42 4.35
CA GLU A 230 14.85 12.11 5.65
C GLU A 230 13.54 12.84 5.97
N LEU A 231 12.95 13.52 4.98
CA LEU A 231 11.66 14.19 5.14
C LEU A 231 10.57 13.21 5.58
N LEU A 232 10.50 12.03 4.96
CA LEU A 232 9.51 11.00 5.28
C LEU A 232 9.71 10.41 6.66
N ARG A 233 10.96 10.15 7.08
CA ARG A 233 11.25 9.74 8.46
C ARG A 233 10.70 10.76 9.46
N ASN A 234 10.99 12.03 9.21
CA ASN A 234 10.53 13.15 10.03
C ASN A 234 9.00 13.31 10.04
N ILE A 235 8.32 13.08 8.91
CA ILE A 235 6.85 13.06 8.82
C ILE A 235 6.29 11.88 9.61
N ALA A 236 6.87 10.69 9.43
CA ALA A 236 6.41 9.46 10.07
C ALA A 236 6.57 9.51 11.59
N GLU A 237 7.66 10.10 12.10
CA GLU A 237 7.85 10.36 13.53
C GLU A 237 6.74 11.25 14.10
N SER A 238 6.39 12.34 13.41
CA SER A 238 5.27 13.21 13.82
C SER A 238 3.93 12.48 13.74
N ILE A 239 3.66 11.69 12.70
CA ILE A 239 2.41 10.91 12.60
C ILE A 239 2.30 9.92 13.76
N LYS A 240 3.37 9.12 14.01
CA LYS A 240 3.41 8.15 15.11
C LYS A 240 3.26 8.78 16.48
N ARG A 241 3.71 10.03 16.65
CA ARG A 241 3.56 10.78 17.91
C ARG A 241 2.09 11.08 18.22
N TYR A 242 1.28 11.40 17.20
CA TYR A 242 -0.08 11.90 17.38
C TYR A 242 -1.17 10.87 17.08
N ASP A 243 -0.87 9.83 16.30
CA ASP A 243 -1.82 8.77 15.96
C ASP A 243 -1.80 7.64 17.00
N SER A 244 -2.57 7.83 18.08
CA SER A 244 -2.68 6.84 19.15
C SER A 244 -3.32 5.51 18.72
N PHE A 245 -4.01 5.46 17.58
CA PHE A 245 -4.58 4.22 17.04
C PHE A 245 -3.59 3.42 16.21
N ARG A 246 -2.44 4.02 15.84
CA ARG A 246 -1.37 3.38 15.06
C ARG A 246 -1.88 2.82 13.72
N HIS A 247 -2.57 3.65 12.95
CA HIS A 247 -3.06 3.27 11.63
C HIS A 247 -1.92 2.80 10.71
N PRO A 248 -2.22 1.98 9.68
CA PRO A 248 -1.23 1.62 8.66
C PRO A 248 -0.57 2.86 8.07
N LEU A 249 0.74 2.82 7.88
CA LEU A 249 1.58 3.94 7.43
C LEU A 249 2.56 3.49 6.34
N SER A 250 2.56 4.22 5.22
CA SER A 250 3.51 4.06 4.12
C SER A 250 3.79 5.41 3.44
N THR A 251 4.27 5.41 2.21
CA THR A 251 4.32 6.56 1.31
C THR A 251 3.98 6.14 -0.11
N ASP A 252 3.41 7.04 -0.89
CA ASP A 252 3.22 6.79 -2.32
C ASP A 252 4.58 6.68 -3.03
N ALA A 253 4.63 5.84 -4.06
CA ALA A 253 5.84 5.52 -4.80
C ALA A 253 5.57 5.56 -6.31
N ARG A 254 6.58 5.96 -7.08
CA ARG A 254 6.59 5.82 -8.54
C ARG A 254 6.91 4.37 -8.91
N ASP A 255 7.93 3.78 -8.28
CA ASP A 255 8.38 2.43 -8.58
C ASP A 255 8.10 1.51 -7.40
N SER A 256 8.72 1.75 -6.24
CA SER A 256 8.43 1.02 -5.00
C SER A 256 8.95 1.77 -3.79
N SER A 257 8.21 1.70 -2.68
CA SER A 257 8.63 2.22 -1.38
C SER A 257 9.55 1.26 -0.59
N SER A 258 9.81 0.04 -1.07
CA SER A 258 10.60 -0.98 -0.34
C SER A 258 11.98 -0.52 0.16
N PRO A 259 12.73 0.38 -0.51
CA PRO A 259 13.99 0.89 0.04
C PRO A 259 13.86 1.59 1.41
N LEU A 260 12.65 2.02 1.78
CA LEU A 260 12.37 2.73 3.03
C LEU A 260 12.02 1.77 4.18
N ILE A 261 11.88 0.46 3.96
CA ILE A 261 11.53 -0.52 5.01
C ILE A 261 12.54 -0.46 6.15
N ALA A 262 13.83 -0.36 5.82
CA ALA A 262 14.91 -0.33 6.79
C ALA A 262 14.85 0.89 7.75
N ASP A 263 14.08 1.92 7.40
CA ASP A 263 13.88 3.09 8.25
C ASP A 263 12.87 2.81 9.40
N GLY A 264 12.21 1.66 9.40
CA GLY A 264 11.43 1.13 10.54
C GLY A 264 10.12 1.85 10.84
N TRP A 265 9.65 2.71 9.93
CA TRP A 265 8.43 3.48 10.12
C TRP A 265 7.23 3.04 9.29
N MET A 266 7.46 2.35 8.16
CA MET A 266 6.39 1.79 7.34
C MET A 266 5.94 0.43 7.87
N ASN A 267 4.69 0.08 7.56
CA ASN A 267 4.14 -1.26 7.79
C ASN A 267 3.42 -1.86 6.57
N TYR A 268 3.51 -1.20 5.41
CA TYR A 268 3.14 -1.76 4.11
C TYR A 268 3.87 -1.02 2.98
N LEU A 269 3.89 -1.61 1.79
CA LEU A 269 4.55 -1.07 0.60
C LEU A 269 3.54 -0.50 -0.39
N ILE A 270 3.98 0.52 -1.11
CA ILE A 270 3.32 1.01 -2.32
C ILE A 270 4.27 0.70 -3.47
N GLU A 271 3.75 0.01 -4.47
CA GLU A 271 4.42 -0.35 -5.73
C GLU A 271 3.69 0.35 -6.87
N GLY A 272 4.42 0.91 -7.83
CA GLY A 272 3.85 1.73 -8.91
C GLY A 272 4.50 1.48 -10.29
N SER A 273 5.42 0.53 -10.36
CA SER A 273 6.08 0.11 -11.58
C SER A 273 5.10 -0.59 -12.50
N ALA A 274 5.11 -0.20 -13.77
CA ALA A 274 4.30 -0.88 -14.77
C ALA A 274 4.82 -2.29 -15.14
N SER A 275 5.95 -2.73 -14.56
CA SER A 275 6.52 -4.05 -14.83
C SER A 275 6.11 -5.04 -13.74
N PRO A 276 5.37 -6.12 -14.07
CA PRO A 276 4.95 -7.10 -13.06
C PRO A 276 6.12 -7.93 -12.51
N GLN A 277 7.33 -7.75 -13.06
CA GLN A 277 8.54 -8.37 -12.58
C GLN A 277 9.03 -7.78 -11.25
N LEU A 278 8.78 -6.49 -11.01
CA LEU A 278 9.25 -5.84 -9.78
C LEU A 278 8.54 -6.44 -8.57
N GLY A 279 7.21 -6.41 -8.53
CA GLY A 279 6.42 -7.00 -7.43
C GLY A 279 6.71 -8.48 -7.19
N ALA A 280 6.86 -9.29 -8.25
CA ALA A 280 7.20 -10.70 -8.08
C ALA A 280 8.56 -10.93 -7.42
N VAL A 281 9.58 -10.15 -7.82
CA VAL A 281 10.90 -10.22 -7.18
C VAL A 281 10.78 -9.69 -5.75
N GLU A 282 10.25 -8.49 -5.57
CA GLU A 282 10.20 -7.76 -4.29
C GLU A 282 9.52 -8.55 -3.18
N HIS A 283 8.37 -9.16 -3.47
CA HIS A 283 7.62 -9.98 -2.50
C HIS A 283 8.46 -11.08 -1.85
N GLN A 284 9.46 -11.61 -2.55
CA GLN A 284 10.35 -12.64 -2.03
C GLN A 284 11.42 -12.12 -1.06
N PHE A 285 11.65 -10.80 -1.02
CA PHE A 285 12.65 -10.14 -0.16
C PHE A 285 12.01 -9.26 0.92
N THR A 286 10.68 -9.09 0.90
CA THR A 286 9.94 -8.25 1.85
C THR A 286 9.00 -9.09 2.70
N GLN A 287 8.68 -8.59 3.89
CA GLN A 287 7.71 -9.18 4.82
C GLN A 287 6.59 -8.19 5.13
N GLN A 288 6.28 -7.31 4.19
CA GLN A 288 5.27 -6.28 4.33
C GLN A 288 4.16 -6.56 3.32
N PRO A 289 2.89 -6.25 3.63
CA PRO A 289 1.84 -6.25 2.62
C PRO A 289 2.19 -5.25 1.52
N GLU A 290 1.83 -5.59 0.29
CA GLU A 290 2.13 -4.76 -0.89
C GLU A 290 0.84 -4.26 -1.53
N ILE A 291 0.77 -2.96 -1.79
CA ILE A 291 -0.34 -2.33 -2.51
C ILE A 291 0.20 -1.82 -3.86
N HIS A 292 -0.33 -2.35 -4.96
CA HIS A 292 0.07 -1.97 -6.32
C HIS A 292 -0.81 -0.85 -6.88
N VAL A 293 -0.22 0.24 -7.36
CA VAL A 293 -0.91 1.37 -7.97
C VAL A 293 -1.12 1.10 -9.46
N ILE A 294 -2.32 0.66 -9.81
CA ILE A 294 -2.73 0.38 -11.18
C ILE A 294 -3.06 1.70 -11.88
N SER A 295 -2.35 1.99 -12.97
CA SER A 295 -2.48 3.27 -13.69
C SER A 295 -2.81 3.13 -15.17
N ARG A 296 -2.75 1.90 -15.72
CA ARG A 296 -3.12 1.63 -17.12
C ARG A 296 -4.60 1.92 -17.36
N THR A 297 -4.90 2.55 -18.49
CA THR A 297 -6.29 2.94 -18.85
C THR A 297 -6.86 2.14 -20.01
N ALA A 298 -6.00 1.59 -20.87
CA ALA A 298 -6.40 0.71 -21.96
C ALA A 298 -6.89 -0.64 -21.40
N PRO A 299 -8.07 -1.15 -21.82
CA PRO A 299 -8.71 -2.31 -21.17
C PRO A 299 -7.85 -3.57 -21.01
N ASP A 300 -7.08 -3.93 -22.03
CA ASP A 300 -6.26 -5.14 -21.98
C ASP A 300 -5.03 -4.94 -21.08
N GLU A 301 -4.31 -3.81 -21.24
CA GLU A 301 -3.19 -3.47 -20.39
C GLU A 301 -3.60 -3.35 -18.91
N PHE A 302 -4.75 -2.73 -18.63
CA PHE A 302 -5.32 -2.62 -17.29
C PHE A 302 -5.61 -3.97 -16.67
N ARG A 303 -6.28 -4.85 -17.42
CA ARG A 303 -6.66 -6.18 -16.94
C ARG A 303 -5.43 -7.05 -16.69
N HIS A 304 -4.42 -6.99 -17.56
CA HIS A 304 -3.12 -7.64 -17.35
C HIS A 304 -2.44 -7.11 -16.08
N GLU A 305 -2.40 -5.80 -15.86
CA GLU A 305 -1.82 -5.21 -14.65
C GLU A 305 -2.57 -5.66 -13.39
N LEU A 306 -3.90 -5.65 -13.40
CA LEU A 306 -4.76 -6.07 -12.28
C LEU A 306 -4.50 -7.51 -11.84
N TRP A 307 -4.50 -8.46 -12.79
CA TRP A 307 -4.29 -9.86 -12.48
C TRP A 307 -2.83 -10.19 -12.17
N ASN A 308 -1.87 -9.56 -12.85
CA ASN A 308 -0.45 -9.73 -12.52
C ASN A 308 -0.14 -9.28 -11.10
N CYS A 309 -0.64 -8.11 -10.67
CA CYS A 309 -0.58 -7.62 -9.28
C CYS A 309 -1.08 -8.69 -8.30
N THR A 310 -2.22 -9.31 -8.59
CA THR A 310 -2.80 -10.35 -7.73
C THR A 310 -1.94 -11.61 -7.67
N THR A 311 -1.41 -12.05 -8.82
CA THR A 311 -0.52 -13.22 -8.86
C THR A 311 0.88 -12.95 -8.27
N ASN A 312 1.20 -11.68 -8.00
CA ASN A 312 2.35 -11.29 -7.18
C ASN A 312 2.02 -11.24 -5.69
N ALA A 313 0.78 -11.59 -5.30
CA ALA A 313 0.24 -11.45 -3.94
C ALA A 313 0.18 -9.98 -3.44
N GLN A 314 0.02 -9.04 -4.37
CA GLN A 314 -0.21 -7.62 -4.07
C GLN A 314 -1.72 -7.30 -4.10
N TYR A 315 -2.10 -6.21 -3.44
CA TYR A 315 -3.48 -5.70 -3.45
C TYR A 315 -3.62 -4.49 -4.37
N PRO A 316 -4.70 -4.36 -5.16
CA PRO A 316 -4.85 -3.29 -6.12
C PRO A 316 -5.30 -1.95 -5.51
N SER A 317 -4.66 -0.86 -5.95
CA SER A 317 -5.09 0.53 -5.80
C SER A 317 -5.20 1.18 -7.18
N ILE A 318 -6.42 1.40 -7.66
CA ILE A 318 -6.69 1.78 -9.04
C ILE A 318 -6.81 3.29 -9.21
N SER A 319 -6.16 3.85 -10.25
CA SER A 319 -6.22 5.28 -10.55
C SER A 319 -7.62 5.78 -10.92
N TYR A 320 -7.85 7.06 -10.69
CA TYR A 320 -9.13 7.71 -11.05
C TYR A 320 -9.37 7.65 -12.56
N GLU A 321 -8.30 7.82 -13.34
CA GLU A 321 -8.30 7.80 -14.81
C GLU A 321 -8.66 6.42 -15.36
N ALA A 322 -8.12 5.34 -14.77
CA ALA A 322 -8.43 3.98 -15.20
C ALA A 322 -9.92 3.65 -15.00
N LEU A 323 -10.53 4.17 -13.93
CA LEU A 323 -11.95 3.96 -13.61
C LEU A 323 -12.93 4.82 -14.41
N GLN A 324 -12.44 5.65 -15.33
CA GLN A 324 -13.31 6.33 -16.31
C GLN A 324 -13.76 5.40 -17.44
N ASN A 325 -13.10 4.25 -17.60
CA ASN A 325 -13.44 3.26 -18.61
C ASN A 325 -14.33 2.16 -18.02
N GLU A 326 -15.53 1.98 -18.56
CA GLU A 326 -16.49 0.97 -18.09
C GLU A 326 -15.96 -0.47 -18.22
N ALA A 327 -15.12 -0.76 -19.22
CA ALA A 327 -14.51 -2.07 -19.36
C ALA A 327 -13.55 -2.39 -18.21
N ASN A 328 -12.83 -1.37 -17.72
CA ASN A 328 -11.95 -1.52 -16.55
C ASN A 328 -12.78 -1.75 -15.29
N VAL A 329 -13.88 -1.01 -15.12
CA VAL A 329 -14.81 -1.22 -13.98
C VAL A 329 -15.35 -2.65 -13.99
N LYS A 330 -15.75 -3.18 -15.15
CA LYS A 330 -16.21 -4.57 -15.28
C LYS A 330 -15.13 -5.59 -14.95
N ALA A 331 -13.88 -5.35 -15.35
CA ALA A 331 -12.75 -6.19 -14.97
C ALA A 331 -12.52 -6.18 -13.45
N VAL A 332 -12.68 -5.04 -12.77
CA VAL A 332 -12.61 -4.94 -11.31
C VAL A 332 -13.75 -5.71 -10.63
N GLN A 333 -14.98 -5.59 -11.13
CA GLN A 333 -16.11 -6.34 -10.58
C GLN A 333 -15.88 -7.86 -10.69
N THR A 334 -15.33 -8.30 -11.83
CA THR A 334 -14.95 -9.71 -12.05
C THR A 334 -13.85 -10.13 -11.07
N TRP A 335 -12.80 -9.31 -10.94
CA TRP A 335 -11.72 -9.52 -9.98
C TRP A 335 -12.24 -9.63 -8.54
N PHE A 336 -13.06 -8.67 -8.11
CA PHE A 336 -13.60 -8.64 -6.75
C PHE A 336 -14.40 -9.90 -6.46
N ARG A 337 -15.29 -10.31 -7.38
CA ARG A 337 -16.06 -11.55 -7.25
C ARG A 337 -15.14 -12.75 -7.03
N VAL A 338 -14.18 -12.95 -7.94
CA VAL A 338 -13.23 -14.06 -7.90
C VAL A 338 -12.41 -14.07 -6.60
N ILE A 339 -11.83 -12.93 -6.21
CA ILE A 339 -10.91 -12.86 -5.06
C ILE A 339 -11.65 -12.89 -3.72
N SER A 340 -12.84 -12.30 -3.64
CA SER A 340 -13.66 -12.32 -2.42
C SER A 340 -14.07 -13.73 -2.01
N ASP A 341 -14.16 -14.65 -2.98
CA ASP A 341 -14.46 -16.08 -2.74
C ASP A 341 -13.22 -16.91 -2.38
N THR A 342 -12.01 -16.33 -2.40
CA THR A 342 -10.77 -16.99 -1.98
C THR A 342 -10.38 -16.62 -0.55
N ARG A 343 -9.47 -17.40 0.05
CA ARG A 343 -8.73 -17.04 1.27
C ARG A 343 -7.61 -16.04 0.98
N HIS A 344 -7.96 -14.92 0.36
CA HIS A 344 -7.04 -13.84 -0.06
C HIS A 344 -6.15 -13.25 1.06
N TRP A 345 -6.40 -13.62 2.32
CA TRP A 345 -5.61 -13.27 3.49
C TRP A 345 -4.49 -14.29 3.82
N GLU A 346 -4.27 -15.26 2.94
CA GLU A 346 -3.24 -16.32 3.04
C GLU A 346 -2.63 -16.73 1.68
N LEU A 347 -3.12 -16.19 0.57
CA LEU A 347 -2.61 -16.54 -0.75
C LEU A 347 -1.21 -15.98 -0.96
N GLU A 348 -0.28 -16.85 -1.32
CA GLU A 348 1.13 -16.52 -1.54
C GLU A 348 1.55 -16.94 -2.96
N PRO A 349 2.58 -16.32 -3.58
CA PRO A 349 3.02 -16.67 -4.93
C PRO A 349 3.34 -18.16 -5.06
N TYR A 350 2.79 -18.80 -6.07
CA TYR A 350 2.94 -20.23 -6.34
C TYR A 350 3.72 -20.46 -7.63
N PHE A 351 4.84 -21.19 -7.52
CA PHE A 351 5.84 -21.27 -8.57
C PHE A 351 5.85 -22.59 -9.36
N ASP A 352 5.20 -23.65 -8.87
CA ASP A 352 5.08 -24.92 -9.61
C ASP A 352 3.94 -24.86 -10.65
N VAL A 353 4.03 -23.83 -11.50
CA VAL A 353 3.10 -23.51 -12.58
C VAL A 353 3.86 -23.24 -13.88
N ASP A 354 3.31 -23.70 -14.99
CA ASP A 354 3.80 -23.50 -16.34
C ASP A 354 2.67 -22.89 -17.19
N GLY A 355 2.99 -21.88 -18.02
CA GLY A 355 2.02 -21.20 -18.90
C GLY A 355 1.16 -20.11 -18.23
N ALA A 356 1.34 -19.88 -16.93
CA ALA A 356 0.64 -18.86 -16.15
C ALA A 356 1.51 -18.34 -14.99
N ARG A 357 1.07 -17.26 -14.34
CA ARG A 357 1.52 -16.86 -12.99
C ARG A 357 0.47 -17.30 -11.98
N ALA A 358 0.84 -17.64 -10.76
CA ALA A 358 -0.13 -18.12 -9.78
C ALA A 358 0.13 -17.64 -8.36
N VAL A 359 -0.93 -17.61 -7.58
CA VAL A 359 -0.90 -17.64 -6.12
C VAL A 359 -1.61 -18.89 -5.63
N GLY A 360 -1.26 -19.36 -4.45
CA GLY A 360 -1.89 -20.54 -3.86
C GLY A 360 -1.76 -20.57 -2.36
N LEU A 361 -2.68 -21.29 -1.75
CA LEU A 361 -2.58 -21.81 -0.41
C LEU A 361 -2.55 -23.33 -0.55
N GLU A 362 -1.39 -23.92 -0.26
CA GLU A 362 -1.17 -25.35 -0.48
C GLU A 362 -2.27 -26.19 0.17
N GLU A 363 -2.68 -27.23 -0.54
CA GLU A 363 -3.78 -28.11 -0.11
C GLU A 363 -5.15 -27.41 0.05
N VAL A 364 -5.32 -26.13 -0.30
CA VAL A 364 -6.60 -25.44 -0.15
C VAL A 364 -7.11 -24.92 -1.48
N GLU A 365 -6.39 -24.00 -2.13
CA GLU A 365 -6.80 -23.39 -3.38
C GLU A 365 -5.64 -22.75 -4.12
N TYR A 366 -5.78 -22.65 -5.44
CA TYR A 366 -4.81 -22.05 -6.33
C TYR A 366 -5.54 -21.15 -7.32
N LEU A 367 -4.92 -20.03 -7.67
CA LEU A 367 -5.42 -19.08 -8.66
C LEU A 367 -4.28 -18.81 -9.65
N ALA A 368 -4.49 -19.13 -10.92
CA ALA A 368 -3.52 -18.90 -11.98
C ALA A 368 -4.06 -17.92 -13.02
N TYR A 369 -3.20 -17.00 -13.46
CA TYR A 369 -3.48 -16.06 -14.53
C TYR A 369 -2.64 -16.38 -15.76
N ALA A 370 -3.32 -16.77 -16.84
CA ALA A 370 -2.76 -16.98 -18.16
C ALA A 370 -2.96 -15.71 -18.99
N GLU A 371 -2.02 -14.78 -18.88
CA GLU A 371 -2.01 -13.54 -19.68
C GLU A 371 -2.04 -13.84 -21.19
N LYS A 372 -1.36 -14.92 -21.60
CA LYS A 372 -1.38 -15.42 -22.97
C LYS A 372 -2.09 -16.77 -23.03
N PRO A 373 -3.03 -16.97 -23.96
CA PRO A 373 -3.65 -18.27 -24.18
C PRO A 373 -2.63 -19.37 -24.46
N GLY A 374 -2.87 -20.58 -23.96
CA GLY A 374 -1.92 -21.68 -24.05
C GLY A 374 -2.27 -22.85 -23.16
N ILE A 375 -1.31 -23.75 -22.98
CA ILE A 375 -1.42 -24.82 -21.99
C ILE A 375 -1.03 -24.23 -20.64
N VAL A 376 -1.92 -24.35 -19.65
CA VAL A 376 -1.62 -24.08 -18.25
C VAL A 376 -1.44 -25.41 -17.54
N GLU A 377 -0.30 -25.56 -16.88
CA GLU A 377 0.03 -26.70 -16.04
C GLU A 377 0.30 -26.24 -14.61
N ILE A 378 -0.34 -26.88 -13.63
CA ILE A 378 -0.17 -26.61 -12.20
C ILE A 378 0.11 -27.94 -11.51
N THR A 379 1.22 -28.01 -10.78
CA THR A 379 1.49 -29.15 -9.88
C THR A 379 0.69 -28.95 -8.60
N LEU A 380 0.09 -30.02 -8.08
CA LEU A 380 -0.83 -29.98 -6.95
C LEU A 380 -0.59 -31.18 -6.04
N PRO A 381 -0.80 -31.06 -4.73
CA PRO A 381 -0.94 -32.23 -3.87
C PRO A 381 -2.09 -33.13 -4.34
N LYS A 382 -1.97 -34.45 -4.12
CA LYS A 382 -2.93 -35.42 -4.66
C LYS A 382 -4.29 -35.38 -3.96
N HIS A 383 -5.18 -34.52 -4.45
CA HIS A 383 -6.56 -34.39 -3.94
C HIS A 383 -7.59 -34.29 -5.07
N LYS A 384 -8.86 -34.17 -4.66
CA LYS A 384 -9.97 -33.78 -5.54
C LYS A 384 -10.10 -32.25 -5.51
N TYR A 385 -10.15 -31.63 -6.68
CA TYR A 385 -10.29 -30.20 -6.88
C TYR A 385 -11.49 -29.90 -7.78
N ASN A 386 -11.92 -28.64 -7.78
CA ASN A 386 -13.06 -28.13 -8.55
C ASN A 386 -12.60 -27.00 -9.48
N PRO A 387 -11.84 -27.30 -10.56
CA PRO A 387 -11.25 -26.25 -11.37
C PRO A 387 -12.30 -25.47 -12.16
N VAL A 388 -12.13 -24.16 -12.26
CA VAL A 388 -13.03 -23.25 -12.99
C VAL A 388 -12.19 -22.28 -13.82
N TRP A 389 -12.45 -22.22 -15.12
CA TRP A 389 -11.94 -21.14 -15.95
C TRP A 389 -12.86 -19.93 -15.85
N VAL A 390 -12.29 -18.75 -15.62
CA VAL A 390 -13.01 -17.48 -15.58
C VAL A 390 -12.51 -16.62 -16.73
N ASN A 391 -13.43 -16.13 -17.55
CA ASN A 391 -13.15 -15.10 -18.54
C ASN A 391 -13.01 -13.76 -17.81
N PRO A 392 -11.81 -13.15 -17.76
CA PRO A 392 -11.59 -11.95 -16.96
C PRO A 392 -12.20 -10.68 -17.56
N ILE A 393 -12.70 -10.74 -18.81
CA ILE A 393 -13.41 -9.64 -19.49
C ILE A 393 -14.90 -9.66 -19.15
N THR A 394 -15.51 -10.85 -19.20
CA THR A 394 -16.97 -11.00 -19.09
C THR A 394 -17.42 -11.44 -17.70
N GLY A 395 -16.53 -12.09 -16.94
CA GLY A 395 -16.87 -12.81 -15.73
C GLY A 395 -17.63 -14.12 -15.99
N GLU A 396 -17.61 -14.66 -17.21
CA GLU A 396 -18.17 -15.98 -17.49
C GLU A 396 -17.29 -17.09 -16.89
N GLU A 397 -17.93 -18.10 -16.31
CA GLU A 397 -17.26 -19.22 -15.65
C GLU A 397 -17.54 -20.52 -16.40
N LEU A 398 -16.49 -21.32 -16.61
CA LEU A 398 -16.53 -22.62 -17.25
C LEU A 398 -15.99 -23.66 -16.27
N GLU A 399 -16.91 -24.31 -15.58
CA GLU A 399 -16.58 -25.37 -14.63
C GLU A 399 -15.98 -26.59 -15.34
N LEU A 400 -14.88 -27.09 -14.79
CA LEU A 400 -14.30 -28.36 -15.19
C LEU A 400 -14.74 -29.44 -14.20
N LYS A 401 -15.26 -30.55 -14.72
CA LYS A 401 -15.72 -31.67 -13.90
C LYS A 401 -14.57 -32.21 -13.04
N ASP A 402 -14.80 -32.20 -11.72
CA ASP A 402 -14.10 -32.92 -10.65
C ASP A 402 -12.72 -33.49 -11.05
N TYR A 403 -11.68 -32.65 -10.94
CA TYR A 403 -10.32 -33.08 -11.22
C TYR A 403 -9.73 -33.82 -10.00
N LYS A 404 -8.98 -34.90 -10.24
CA LYS A 404 -8.20 -35.60 -9.21
C LYS A 404 -6.85 -36.01 -9.76
N GLY A 405 -5.78 -35.53 -9.16
CA GLY A 405 -4.42 -35.86 -9.57
C GLY A 405 -3.39 -34.89 -9.00
N GLU A 406 -2.14 -35.05 -9.43
CA GLU A 406 -0.99 -34.28 -8.96
C GLU A 406 -0.54 -33.21 -9.97
N VAL A 407 -1.01 -33.28 -11.23
CA VAL A 407 -0.66 -32.32 -12.29
C VAL A 407 -1.91 -31.97 -13.08
N PHE A 408 -2.45 -30.78 -12.84
CA PHE A 408 -3.52 -30.24 -13.67
C PHE A 408 -2.90 -29.65 -14.93
N SER A 409 -3.23 -30.16 -16.11
CA SER A 409 -2.71 -29.66 -17.39
C SER A 409 -3.83 -29.55 -18.43
N ARG A 410 -4.16 -28.32 -18.84
CA ARG A 410 -5.26 -28.02 -19.77
C ARG A 410 -4.92 -26.84 -20.67
N GLN A 411 -5.41 -26.90 -21.91
CA GLN A 411 -5.46 -25.76 -22.82
C GLN A 411 -6.48 -24.73 -22.29
N THR A 412 -6.18 -23.43 -22.42
CA THR A 412 -7.16 -22.37 -22.21
C THR A 412 -8.40 -22.58 -23.08
N PRO A 413 -9.60 -22.16 -22.64
CA PRO A 413 -10.84 -22.42 -23.37
C PRO A 413 -10.84 -21.94 -24.83
N ASP A 414 -10.18 -20.81 -25.11
CA ASP A 414 -9.88 -20.36 -26.47
C ASP A 414 -8.53 -19.62 -26.54
N SER A 415 -8.21 -19.07 -27.72
CA SER A 415 -6.96 -18.37 -28.04
C SER A 415 -7.09 -16.86 -28.23
N SER A 416 -8.23 -16.27 -27.87
CA SER A 416 -8.56 -14.88 -28.24
C SER A 416 -8.18 -13.85 -27.17
N HIS A 417 -8.09 -14.26 -25.91
CA HIS A 417 -7.83 -13.37 -24.78
C HIS A 417 -7.23 -14.11 -23.58
N ASP A 418 -6.85 -13.36 -22.55
CA ASP A 418 -6.32 -13.85 -21.28
C ASP A 418 -7.35 -14.65 -20.47
N TRP A 419 -6.90 -15.57 -19.62
CA TRP A 419 -7.77 -16.42 -18.81
C TRP A 419 -7.32 -16.50 -17.35
N VAL A 420 -8.28 -16.63 -16.44
CA VAL A 420 -8.03 -16.93 -15.02
C VAL A 420 -8.49 -18.35 -14.73
N LEU A 421 -7.72 -19.12 -13.98
CA LEU A 421 -8.05 -20.47 -13.53
C LEU A 421 -8.08 -20.51 -12.01
N GLN A 422 -9.22 -20.85 -11.44
CA GLN A 422 -9.34 -21.22 -10.03
C GLN A 422 -9.26 -22.74 -9.89
N VAL A 423 -8.51 -23.23 -8.90
CA VAL A 423 -8.41 -24.67 -8.58
C VAL A 423 -8.64 -24.89 -7.06
N PRO A 424 -9.85 -24.67 -6.55
CA PRO A 424 -10.16 -24.82 -5.14
C PRO A 424 -10.44 -26.27 -4.72
N ARG A 425 -10.23 -26.55 -3.42
CA ARG A 425 -10.80 -27.68 -2.69
C ARG A 425 -11.98 -27.21 -1.86
N GLU A 426 -13.13 -27.02 -2.51
CA GLU A 426 -14.34 -26.44 -1.90
C GLU A 426 -14.75 -27.12 -0.58
N GLY A 427 -14.74 -28.46 -0.54
CA GLY A 427 -15.06 -29.19 0.68
C GLY A 427 -14.08 -28.92 1.84
N HIS A 428 -12.80 -28.68 1.54
CA HIS A 428 -11.80 -28.35 2.55
C HIS A 428 -11.93 -26.90 3.01
N LYS A 429 -12.08 -25.94 2.08
CA LYS A 429 -12.37 -24.53 2.40
C LYS A 429 -13.58 -24.40 3.32
N ALA A 430 -14.69 -25.07 2.98
CA ALA A 430 -15.90 -25.09 3.80
C ALA A 430 -15.69 -25.71 5.19
N SER A 431 -14.75 -26.64 5.34
CA SER A 431 -14.41 -27.21 6.65
C SER A 431 -13.61 -26.23 7.52
N MET A 432 -12.69 -25.47 6.93
CA MET A 432 -11.90 -24.45 7.63
C MET A 432 -12.79 -23.32 8.18
N LEU A 433 -13.82 -22.92 7.42
CA LEU A 433 -14.79 -21.91 7.87
C LEU A 433 -15.67 -22.36 9.06
N LYS A 434 -15.72 -23.67 9.35
CA LYS A 434 -16.42 -24.21 10.53
C LYS A 434 -15.53 -24.26 11.77
N SER A 435 -14.22 -24.03 11.63
CA SER A 435 -13.31 -24.00 12.78
C SER A 435 -13.59 -22.77 13.63
N TYR A 436 -13.58 -22.94 14.95
CA TYR A 436 -13.70 -21.84 15.91
C TYR A 436 -12.41 -21.00 16.00
N ARG A 437 -11.34 -21.44 15.33
CA ARG A 437 -10.09 -20.71 15.18
C ARG A 437 -9.96 -20.26 13.73
N PHE A 438 -9.47 -19.04 13.56
CA PHE A 438 -8.89 -18.63 12.29
C PHE A 438 -7.59 -19.43 12.12
N GLU A 439 -7.67 -20.56 11.41
CA GLU A 439 -6.49 -21.33 11.02
C GLU A 439 -5.80 -20.58 9.88
N SER A 440 -4.67 -19.96 10.20
CA SER A 440 -3.79 -19.28 9.24
C SER A 440 -2.52 -20.11 9.08
N VAL A 441 -2.07 -20.33 7.85
CA VAL A 441 -0.74 -20.90 7.59
C VAL A 441 0.31 -19.79 7.68
N ASP A 442 1.44 -20.08 8.32
CA ASP A 442 2.59 -19.17 8.36
C ASP A 442 3.12 -18.95 6.93
N PRO A 443 3.18 -17.71 6.44
CA PRO A 443 3.67 -17.43 5.10
C PRO A 443 5.13 -17.87 4.95
N PRO A 444 5.51 -18.40 3.77
CA PRO A 444 6.89 -18.72 3.51
C PRO A 444 7.73 -17.44 3.52
N ILE A 445 8.76 -17.44 4.37
CA ILE A 445 9.81 -16.43 4.40
C ILE A 445 11.08 -17.14 3.94
N GLN A 446 11.66 -16.67 2.84
CA GLN A 446 12.89 -17.23 2.31
C GLN A 446 14.11 -16.37 2.65
N GLU A 447 15.23 -17.02 2.90
CA GLU A 447 16.54 -16.37 2.92
C GLU A 447 17.12 -16.38 1.49
N PRO A 448 17.54 -15.23 0.95
CA PRO A 448 18.09 -15.19 -0.39
C PRO A 448 19.45 -15.90 -0.47
N GLU A 449 19.73 -16.53 -1.61
CA GLU A 449 21.03 -17.10 -1.89
C GLU A 449 22.05 -16.00 -2.17
N LEU A 450 23.06 -15.90 -1.31
CA LEU A 450 24.16 -14.92 -1.41
C LEU A 450 25.47 -15.53 -1.93
N ASP A 451 25.58 -16.86 -1.93
CA ASP A 451 26.79 -17.55 -2.39
C ASP A 451 26.89 -17.50 -3.92
N ALA A 452 27.84 -16.71 -4.43
CA ALA A 452 28.10 -16.59 -5.86
C ALA A 452 28.39 -17.96 -6.53
N ALA A 453 28.93 -18.94 -5.80
CA ALA A 453 29.15 -20.28 -6.32
C ALA A 453 27.85 -21.07 -6.53
N LYS A 454 26.72 -20.63 -5.96
CA LYS A 454 25.38 -21.23 -6.10
C LYS A 454 24.42 -20.40 -6.98
N THR A 455 24.77 -19.14 -7.28
CA THR A 455 24.01 -18.29 -8.20
C THR A 455 24.12 -18.75 -9.67
N PRO A 456 23.02 -19.02 -10.38
CA PRO A 456 23.05 -19.60 -11.73
C PRO A 456 23.35 -18.58 -12.83
N PHE A 457 23.81 -17.38 -12.47
CA PHE A 457 24.08 -16.28 -13.36
C PHE A 457 25.23 -15.40 -12.87
N GLU A 458 25.77 -14.58 -13.76
CA GLU A 458 26.81 -13.59 -13.47
C GLU A 458 26.41 -12.22 -14.03
N ILE A 459 26.75 -11.14 -13.31
CA ILE A 459 26.65 -9.77 -13.83
C ILE A 459 27.83 -9.56 -14.79
N VAL A 460 27.54 -9.30 -16.07
CA VAL A 460 28.56 -9.07 -17.11
C VAL A 460 28.68 -7.61 -17.53
N GLU A 461 27.64 -6.81 -17.32
CA GLU A 461 27.67 -5.35 -17.49
C GLU A 461 26.99 -4.66 -16.29
N PRO A 462 27.48 -3.48 -15.86
CA PRO A 462 28.63 -2.74 -16.42
C PRO A 462 29.95 -3.47 -16.17
N SER A 463 30.79 -3.53 -17.20
CA SER A 463 32.14 -4.07 -17.12
C SER A 463 33.10 -3.10 -16.41
N GLY A 464 34.06 -3.66 -15.66
CA GLY A 464 35.02 -2.88 -14.85
C GLY A 464 34.45 -2.36 -13.52
N ASP A 465 35.12 -1.36 -12.95
CA ASP A 465 34.86 -0.89 -11.58
C ASP A 465 34.25 0.54 -11.55
N SER A 466 33.83 1.06 -12.69
CA SER A 466 33.29 2.43 -12.80
C SER A 466 32.11 2.54 -13.75
N ILE A 467 31.16 3.42 -13.41
CA ILE A 467 30.02 3.78 -14.24
C ILE A 467 30.19 5.23 -14.67
N ASN A 468 30.20 5.49 -15.97
CA ASN A 468 30.18 6.86 -16.49
C ASN A 468 28.75 7.40 -16.42
N SER A 469 28.54 8.37 -15.53
CA SER A 469 27.24 8.98 -15.25
C SER A 469 26.72 9.93 -16.34
N ALA A 470 27.57 10.35 -17.28
CA ALA A 470 27.20 11.23 -18.39
C ALA A 470 26.68 10.48 -19.61
N ILE A 471 26.83 9.16 -19.68
CA ILE A 471 26.36 8.34 -20.81
C ILE A 471 25.41 7.24 -20.34
N PRO A 472 24.46 6.81 -21.20
CA PRO A 472 23.62 5.67 -20.88
C PRO A 472 24.47 4.42 -20.62
N THR A 473 24.35 3.85 -19.43
CA THR A 473 25.16 2.70 -18.99
C THR A 473 24.39 1.40 -19.20
N PRO A 474 24.89 0.46 -20.02
CA PRO A 474 24.25 -0.83 -20.18
C PRO A 474 24.38 -1.69 -18.93
N TYR A 475 23.41 -2.56 -18.71
CA TYR A 475 23.49 -3.64 -17.72
C TYR A 475 23.11 -4.96 -18.39
N ALA A 476 23.70 -6.04 -17.90
CA ALA A 476 23.43 -7.37 -18.41
C ALA A 476 23.84 -8.45 -17.42
N VAL A 477 23.05 -9.52 -17.40
CA VAL A 477 23.29 -10.76 -16.69
C VAL A 477 23.40 -11.90 -17.69
N LYS A 478 24.32 -12.82 -17.45
CA LYS A 478 24.50 -14.03 -18.24
C LYS A 478 24.25 -15.26 -17.38
N ILE A 479 23.41 -16.17 -17.87
CA ILE A 479 23.18 -17.47 -17.21
C ILE A 479 24.44 -18.33 -17.33
N THR A 480 24.95 -18.81 -16.20
CA THR A 480 26.13 -19.69 -16.11
C THR A 480 25.74 -21.16 -15.95
N ARG A 481 24.53 -21.43 -15.44
CA ARG A 481 23.98 -22.78 -15.24
C ARG A 481 22.53 -22.86 -15.73
N ALA A 482 22.35 -23.34 -16.96
CA ALA A 482 21.02 -23.54 -17.55
C ALA A 482 20.38 -24.83 -17.03
N ASN A 483 19.18 -24.72 -16.46
CA ASN A 483 18.33 -25.83 -16.03
C ASN A 483 16.85 -25.40 -16.07
N ARG A 484 15.92 -26.28 -15.67
CA ARG A 484 14.47 -25.96 -15.66
C ARG A 484 14.14 -24.72 -14.82
N ALA A 485 14.84 -24.49 -13.71
CA ALA A 485 14.60 -23.35 -12.84
C ALA A 485 15.14 -22.04 -13.44
N SER A 486 16.32 -22.06 -14.07
CA SER A 486 16.95 -20.86 -14.65
C SER A 486 16.45 -20.48 -16.05
N ARG A 487 15.48 -21.23 -16.61
CA ARG A 487 14.86 -20.91 -17.91
C ARG A 487 14.05 -19.60 -17.90
N SER A 488 13.52 -19.24 -16.72
CA SER A 488 12.73 -18.04 -16.51
C SER A 488 13.24 -17.36 -15.25
N MET A 489 14.26 -16.53 -15.42
CA MET A 489 14.79 -15.70 -14.35
C MET A 489 14.12 -14.33 -14.40
N GLN A 490 13.85 -13.78 -13.23
CA GLN A 490 13.39 -12.43 -13.06
C GLN A 490 14.39 -11.61 -12.24
N TYR A 491 14.51 -10.30 -12.53
CA TYR A 491 15.57 -9.45 -12.00
C TYR A 491 15.06 -8.04 -11.69
N ALA A 492 15.50 -7.49 -10.57
CA ALA A 492 15.36 -6.07 -10.21
C ALA A 492 16.74 -5.52 -9.78
N TRP A 493 17.10 -4.35 -10.31
CA TRP A 493 18.39 -3.71 -10.07
C TRP A 493 18.20 -2.44 -9.25
N TRP A 494 18.89 -2.36 -8.13
CA TRP A 494 18.84 -1.24 -7.19
C TRP A 494 20.19 -0.57 -7.09
N GLY A 495 20.22 0.76 -7.25
CA GLY A 495 21.42 1.57 -7.07
C GLY A 495 21.30 2.43 -5.81
N GLU A 496 22.35 2.49 -5.00
CA GLU A 496 22.43 3.36 -3.82
C GLU A 496 23.78 4.06 -3.74
N VAL A 497 23.76 5.37 -3.50
CA VAL A 497 24.94 6.14 -3.09
C VAL A 497 24.74 6.53 -1.63
N VAL A 498 25.30 5.74 -0.72
CA VAL A 498 25.06 5.87 0.74
C VAL A 498 25.41 7.27 1.25
N ALA A 499 26.52 7.85 0.77
CA ALA A 499 26.95 9.20 1.13
C ALA A 499 25.96 10.31 0.69
N GLY A 500 25.05 10.01 -0.25
CA GLY A 500 24.01 10.92 -0.71
C GLY A 500 22.76 10.91 0.18
N GLY A 501 22.55 9.89 1.03
CA GLY A 501 21.44 9.81 1.97
C GLY A 501 20.05 9.60 1.36
N GLU A 502 19.92 9.51 0.03
CA GLU A 502 18.64 9.35 -0.67
C GLU A 502 18.05 7.93 -0.50
N GLY A 503 18.88 6.95 -0.13
CA GLY A 503 18.54 5.53 -0.13
C GLY A 503 18.61 4.88 -1.51
N ALA A 504 18.33 3.58 -1.59
CA ALA A 504 18.34 2.85 -2.84
C ALA A 504 17.22 3.34 -3.81
N ARG A 505 17.48 3.23 -5.11
CA ARG A 505 16.53 3.51 -6.19
C ARG A 505 16.54 2.39 -7.20
N LEU A 506 15.39 2.09 -7.79
CA LEU A 506 15.32 1.17 -8.91
C LEU A 506 16.02 1.80 -10.11
N VAL A 507 17.02 1.10 -10.65
CA VAL A 507 17.81 1.56 -11.81
C VAL A 507 17.61 0.70 -13.05
N GLY A 508 17.05 -0.51 -12.91
CA GLY A 508 16.78 -1.41 -14.02
C GLY A 508 15.89 -2.59 -13.62
N ILE A 509 15.22 -3.19 -14.60
CA ILE A 509 14.38 -4.38 -14.46
C ILE A 509 14.68 -5.33 -15.64
N GLY A 510 14.87 -6.61 -15.34
CA GLY A 510 15.15 -7.62 -16.35
C GLY A 510 16.63 -7.99 -16.49
N ALA A 511 16.92 -8.93 -17.39
CA ALA A 511 18.25 -9.52 -17.53
C ALA A 511 19.26 -8.58 -18.20
N SER A 512 18.80 -7.61 -18.99
CA SER A 512 19.67 -6.66 -19.68
C SER A 512 18.90 -5.41 -20.08
N GLY A 513 19.60 -4.30 -20.23
CA GLY A 513 19.03 -3.04 -20.69
C GLY A 513 19.99 -1.90 -20.48
N THR A 514 19.44 -0.72 -20.21
CA THR A 514 20.21 0.48 -19.89
C THR A 514 19.72 1.04 -18.56
N PHE A 515 20.64 1.33 -17.64
CA PHE A 515 20.27 1.87 -16.36
C PHE A 515 19.62 3.24 -16.50
N THR A 516 18.56 3.44 -15.73
CA THR A 516 17.97 4.77 -15.49
C THR A 516 18.40 5.21 -14.11
N ILE A 517 19.60 5.79 -13.99
CA ILE A 517 20.14 6.25 -12.70
C ILE A 517 19.54 7.62 -12.39
N PRO A 518 18.80 7.77 -11.28
CA PRO A 518 18.23 9.05 -10.93
C PRO A 518 19.29 10.11 -10.62
N LYS A 519 19.02 11.36 -11.00
CA LYS A 519 19.99 12.47 -10.89
C LYS A 519 20.42 12.72 -9.44
N GLU A 520 19.55 12.43 -8.49
CA GLU A 520 19.84 12.56 -7.06
C GLU A 520 20.95 11.64 -6.57
N LEU A 521 21.14 10.46 -7.20
CA LEU A 521 22.28 9.59 -6.91
C LEU A 521 23.58 10.10 -7.53
N LEU A 522 23.50 10.95 -8.56
CA LEU A 522 24.65 11.47 -9.30
C LEU A 522 25.19 12.81 -8.76
N LYS A 523 24.64 13.31 -7.64
CA LYS A 523 24.99 14.63 -7.09
C LYS A 523 26.44 14.77 -6.63
N GLN A 524 27.10 13.66 -6.29
CA GLN A 524 28.46 13.64 -5.76
C GLN A 524 29.42 13.01 -6.79
N PRO A 525 30.17 13.82 -7.55
CA PRO A 525 31.14 13.29 -8.51
C PRO A 525 32.19 12.41 -7.83
N GLY A 526 32.50 11.26 -8.42
CA GLY A 526 33.48 10.33 -7.86
C GLY A 526 32.96 9.48 -6.70
N ALA A 527 31.68 9.61 -6.31
CA ALA A 527 31.07 8.80 -5.27
C ALA A 527 30.98 7.33 -5.66
N THR A 528 30.87 6.48 -4.64
CA THR A 528 30.69 5.03 -4.82
C THR A 528 29.21 4.69 -4.81
N MET A 529 28.75 4.01 -5.87
CA MET A 529 27.42 3.44 -5.95
C MET A 529 27.48 1.94 -5.65
N ASN A 530 26.68 1.50 -4.69
CA ASN A 530 26.38 0.08 -4.50
C ASN A 530 25.23 -0.29 -5.43
N LEU A 531 25.44 -1.32 -6.25
CA LEU A 531 24.47 -1.88 -7.15
C LEU A 531 24.08 -3.26 -6.63
N ARG A 532 22.82 -3.40 -6.22
CA ARG A 532 22.23 -4.65 -5.78
C ARG A 532 21.34 -5.22 -6.89
N LEU A 533 21.58 -6.48 -7.24
CA LEU A 533 20.72 -7.26 -8.12
C LEU A 533 19.95 -8.28 -7.29
N LEU A 534 18.62 -8.14 -7.27
CA LEU A 534 17.70 -9.12 -6.73
C LEU A 534 17.17 -9.97 -7.89
N ALA A 535 17.11 -11.29 -7.71
CA ALA A 535 16.61 -12.18 -8.73
C ALA A 535 15.80 -13.33 -8.15
N ILE A 536 14.82 -13.81 -8.91
CA ILE A 536 14.08 -15.05 -8.63
C ILE A 536 14.10 -15.96 -9.85
N ASN A 537 14.10 -17.26 -9.63
CA ASN A 537 14.02 -18.25 -10.72
C ASN A 537 12.58 -18.79 -10.89
N ALA A 538 12.37 -19.71 -11.82
CA ALA A 538 11.05 -20.27 -12.11
C ALA A 538 10.43 -21.05 -10.94
N ASN A 539 11.23 -21.45 -9.95
CA ASN A 539 10.77 -22.16 -8.75
C ASN A 539 10.63 -21.20 -7.55
N GLY A 540 10.74 -19.89 -7.76
CA GLY A 540 10.64 -18.88 -6.70
C GLY A 540 11.87 -18.71 -5.81
N LYS A 541 12.97 -19.43 -6.07
CA LYS A 541 14.20 -19.27 -5.27
C LYS A 541 14.80 -17.88 -5.54
N ALA A 542 15.02 -17.13 -4.46
CA ALA A 542 15.63 -15.81 -4.46
C ALA A 542 17.17 -15.86 -4.43
N TYR A 543 17.78 -14.89 -5.11
CA TYR A 543 19.20 -14.64 -5.18
C TYR A 543 19.48 -13.15 -5.03
N GLU A 544 20.53 -12.80 -4.30
CA GLU A 544 20.99 -11.42 -4.18
C GLU A 544 22.49 -11.33 -4.50
N MET A 545 22.86 -10.34 -5.31
CA MET A 545 24.25 -10.06 -5.67
C MET A 545 24.53 -8.56 -5.59
N ASP A 546 25.58 -8.19 -4.89
CA ASP A 546 26.03 -6.80 -4.80
C ASP A 546 27.30 -6.57 -5.64
N ARG A 547 27.38 -5.40 -6.27
CA ARG A 547 28.54 -4.88 -6.98
C ARG A 547 28.76 -3.41 -6.61
N VAL A 548 30.01 -3.01 -6.54
CA VAL A 548 30.38 -1.64 -6.17
C VAL A 548 31.05 -0.96 -7.34
N TYR A 549 30.54 0.20 -7.73
CA TYR A 549 31.05 0.99 -8.86
C TYR A 549 31.40 2.40 -8.41
N ARG A 550 32.50 2.93 -8.93
CA ARG A 550 32.81 4.36 -8.84
C ARG A 550 32.04 5.14 -9.91
N LEU A 551 31.31 6.18 -9.52
CA LEU A 551 30.65 7.09 -10.46
C LEU A 551 31.68 8.06 -11.06
N ALA A 552 31.94 7.90 -12.34
CA ALA A 552 32.80 8.78 -13.13
C ALA A 552 31.95 9.84 -13.88
N PRO A 553 32.43 11.08 -14.00
CA PRO A 553 31.78 12.10 -14.82
C PRO A 553 31.86 11.79 -16.33
#